data_AF-A0AAN8EYS7-F1
#
_entry.id   AF-A0AAN8EYS7-F1
#
_cell.length_a   1.000
_cell.length_b   1.000
_cell.length_c   1.000
_cell.angle_alpha   90.00
_cell.angle_beta   90.00
_cell.angle_gamma   90.00
#
_symmetry.space_group_name_H-M   'P 1'
#
loop_
_entity.id
_entity.type
_entity.pdbx_description
1 polymer ?
#
loop_
_entity_poly.entity_id
_entity_poly.type
_entity_poly.pdbx_seq_one_letter_code
_entity_poly.pdbx_strand_id
1 'polypeptide(L)'
;MLLIVAVLGVFLVNSNAFRLVLEDTHYGGILTSDFKKAFIDGNNAFNGKMEWDDHWAKIALREASLDKYEGVEQPLIIYHKWNFPESHKNNQSVMLPYWVSELLRKYGKWVEFLPAKTRYGCNGVFDLNGPEFTAVCVYNVK
;
A
#
# COMPACT_ATOMS: atom_id res chain seq x y z
N MET A 1 13.59 -46.12 -6.39
CA MET A 1 14.96 -45.87 -5.92
C MET A 1 15.60 -44.86 -6.88
N LEU A 2 16.31 -43.86 -6.35
CA LEU A 2 17.06 -42.80 -7.07
C LEU A 2 16.21 -41.70 -7.76
N LEU A 3 16.53 -40.41 -7.68
CA LEU A 3 17.55 -39.66 -6.95
C LEU A 3 17.13 -38.17 -6.91
N ILE A 4 17.32 -37.50 -5.78
CA ILE A 4 17.32 -36.03 -5.66
C ILE A 4 18.73 -35.53 -5.99
N VAL A 5 18.89 -34.56 -6.91
CA VAL A 5 19.92 -33.48 -6.93
C VAL A 5 19.37 -32.41 -7.91
N ALA A 6 18.77 -31.28 -7.48
CA ALA A 6 19.39 -29.98 -7.19
C ALA A 6 20.33 -29.49 -8.32
N VAL A 7 20.23 -28.27 -8.87
CA VAL A 7 20.87 -27.06 -8.32
C VAL A 7 20.86 -25.92 -9.39
N LEU A 8 20.54 -24.70 -8.94
CA LEU A 8 20.96 -23.33 -9.40
C LEU A 8 20.53 -22.69 -10.74
N GLY A 9 20.05 -21.44 -10.58
CA GLY A 9 20.25 -20.30 -11.50
C GLY A 9 18.95 -19.86 -12.18
N VAL A 10 18.43 -18.64 -12.04
CA VAL A 10 19.11 -17.35 -11.94
C VAL A 10 18.16 -16.32 -11.31
N PHE A 11 18.58 -15.71 -10.21
CA PHE A 11 18.09 -14.41 -9.78
C PHE A 11 18.56 -13.37 -10.79
N LEU A 12 17.68 -12.96 -11.71
CA LEU A 12 17.80 -11.67 -12.37
C LEU A 12 16.59 -10.85 -11.97
N VAL A 13 16.84 -10.00 -10.97
CA VAL A 13 15.98 -8.88 -10.59
C VAL A 13 15.86 -7.97 -11.80
N ASN A 14 14.89 -8.28 -12.65
CA ASN A 14 14.53 -7.43 -13.78
C ASN A 14 13.64 -6.33 -13.20
N SER A 15 14.24 -5.18 -12.91
CA SER A 15 13.57 -3.94 -12.49
C SER A 15 12.49 -3.46 -13.48
N ASN A 16 12.38 -4.11 -14.64
CA ASN A 16 11.39 -3.85 -15.68
C ASN A 16 10.15 -4.77 -15.63
N ALA A 17 10.18 -5.88 -14.88
CA ALA A 17 9.04 -6.79 -14.79
C ALA A 17 7.86 -6.21 -13.99
N PHE A 18 8.12 -5.22 -13.12
CA PHE A 18 7.06 -4.60 -12.30
C PHE A 18 6.25 -3.54 -13.04
N ARG A 19 6.66 -3.15 -14.25
CA ARG A 19 5.94 -2.17 -15.07
C ARG A 19 4.80 -2.79 -15.87
N LEU A 20 4.75 -4.13 -15.96
CA LEU A 20 3.82 -4.89 -16.80
C LEU A 20 2.69 -5.60 -16.04
N VAL A 21 2.68 -5.56 -14.69
CA VAL A 21 1.64 -6.25 -13.90
C VAL A 21 0.37 -5.40 -13.71
N LEU A 22 0.36 -4.15 -14.17
CA LEU A 22 -0.79 -3.26 -14.03
C LEU A 22 -1.66 -3.14 -15.29
N GLU A 23 -1.15 -3.50 -16.48
CA GLU A 23 -1.90 -3.34 -17.74
C GLU A 23 -3.03 -4.36 -17.92
N ASP A 24 -2.95 -5.52 -17.27
CA ASP A 24 -3.99 -6.57 -17.31
C ASP A 24 -4.95 -6.55 -16.11
N THR A 25 -4.76 -5.62 -15.17
CA THR A 25 -5.66 -5.46 -14.03
C THR A 25 -6.56 -4.25 -14.22
N HIS A 26 -7.83 -4.31 -13.80
CA HIS A 26 -8.76 -3.18 -13.82
C HIS A 26 -8.34 -1.97 -12.93
N TYR A 27 -7.08 -1.94 -12.48
CA TYR A 27 -6.56 -1.03 -11.49
C TYR A 27 -5.47 -0.12 -12.06
N GLY A 28 -5.58 1.18 -11.84
CA GLY A 28 -4.51 2.15 -12.11
C GLY A 28 -3.49 2.15 -10.97
N GLY A 29 -2.20 2.00 -11.28
CA GLY A 29 -1.15 1.91 -10.26
C GLY A 29 -0.01 2.89 -10.47
N ILE A 30 0.17 3.79 -9.50
CA ILE A 30 1.44 4.31 -8.93
C ILE A 30 1.09 5.58 -8.12
N LEU A 31 1.60 5.67 -6.87
CA LEU A 31 1.54 6.90 -6.06
C LEU A 31 2.06 8.09 -6.87
N THR A 32 1.23 9.10 -7.07
CA THR A 32 1.75 10.44 -7.35
C THR A 32 2.56 10.92 -6.12
N SER A 33 3.45 11.88 -6.33
CA SER A 33 4.18 12.53 -5.22
C SER A 33 3.24 13.01 -4.11
N ASP A 34 2.04 13.43 -4.49
CA ASP A 34 1.05 14.03 -3.61
C ASP A 34 0.43 12.98 -2.67
N PHE A 35 0.23 11.75 -3.15
CA PHE A 35 -0.27 10.65 -2.33
C PHE A 35 0.76 10.21 -1.30
N LYS A 36 2.03 10.09 -1.70
CA LYS A 36 3.13 9.78 -0.77
C LYS A 36 3.19 10.82 0.34
N LYS A 37 3.10 12.10 -0.02
CA LYS A 37 3.09 13.19 0.95
C LYS A 37 1.90 13.10 1.91
N ALA A 38 0.69 12.86 1.43
CA ALA A 38 -0.49 12.74 2.28
C ALA A 38 -0.36 11.60 3.31
N PHE A 39 0.15 10.44 2.90
CA PHE A 39 0.39 9.32 3.84
C PHE A 39 1.48 9.65 4.87
N ILE A 40 2.54 10.35 4.47
CA ILE A 40 3.59 10.80 5.38
C ILE A 40 3.04 11.80 6.40
N ASP A 41 2.39 12.86 5.92
CA ASP A 41 1.83 13.92 6.77
C ASP A 41 0.82 13.32 7.77
N GLY A 42 -0.08 12.47 7.30
CA GLY A 42 -1.08 11.85 8.14
C GLY A 42 -0.47 10.91 9.19
N ASN A 43 0.53 10.09 8.81
CA ASN A 43 1.20 9.22 9.78
C ASN A 43 1.96 10.04 10.83
N ASN A 44 2.63 11.11 10.42
CA ASN A 44 3.35 12.00 11.32
C ASN A 44 2.42 12.71 12.33
N ALA A 45 1.16 12.95 11.96
CA ALA A 45 0.16 13.50 12.86
C ALA A 45 -0.18 12.55 14.05
N PHE A 46 -0.01 11.23 13.87
CA PHE A 46 -0.25 10.24 14.93
C PHE A 46 1.05 9.74 15.59
N ASN A 47 2.10 9.50 14.79
CA ASN A 47 3.38 9.02 15.26
C ASN A 47 4.52 9.50 14.34
N GLY A 48 5.09 10.66 14.65
CA GLY A 48 6.21 11.25 13.91
C GLY A 48 7.58 10.59 14.13
N LYS A 49 7.65 9.42 14.76
CA LYS A 49 8.91 8.70 15.04
C LYS A 49 9.15 7.53 14.08
N MET A 50 8.27 7.32 13.12
CA MET A 50 8.36 6.26 12.11
C MET A 50 9.13 6.72 10.87
N GLU A 51 9.61 5.77 10.08
CA GLU A 51 10.40 6.03 8.88
C GLU A 51 9.72 5.46 7.64
N TRP A 52 9.50 6.31 6.63
CA TRP A 52 8.99 5.85 5.34
C TRP A 52 10.02 4.95 4.66
N ASP A 53 9.57 3.84 4.08
CA ASP A 53 10.38 2.88 3.35
C ASP A 53 9.65 2.45 2.06
N ASP A 54 10.26 2.73 0.92
CA ASP A 54 9.69 2.43 -0.40
C ASP A 54 9.53 0.91 -0.63
N HIS A 55 10.26 0.06 0.09
CA HIS A 55 10.03 -1.39 0.06
C HIS A 55 8.64 -1.74 0.60
N TRP A 56 8.27 -1.19 1.76
CA TRP A 56 6.96 -1.41 2.37
C TRP A 56 5.84 -0.77 1.55
N ALA A 57 6.09 0.35 0.88
CA ALA A 57 5.11 0.96 -0.02
C ALA A 57 4.83 0.10 -1.27
N LYS A 58 5.83 -0.66 -1.76
CA LYS A 58 5.62 -1.64 -2.84
C LYS A 58 4.83 -2.86 -2.37
N ILE A 59 5.06 -3.31 -1.13
CA ILE A 59 4.27 -4.37 -0.52
C ILE A 59 2.82 -3.90 -0.37
N ALA A 60 2.60 -2.70 0.16
CA ALA A 60 1.27 -2.10 0.28
C ALA A 60 0.53 -2.05 -1.07
N LEU A 61 1.22 -1.75 -2.18
CA LEU A 61 0.61 -1.78 -3.51
C LEU A 61 0.14 -3.18 -3.89
N ARG A 62 1.02 -4.17 -3.69
CA ARG A 62 0.70 -5.58 -3.97
C ARG A 62 -0.54 -6.00 -3.19
N GLU A 63 -0.57 -5.72 -1.88
CA GLU A 63 -1.70 -6.06 -1.02
C GLU A 63 -2.99 -5.32 -1.43
N ALA A 64 -2.88 -4.06 -1.86
CA ALA A 64 -4.04 -3.29 -2.32
C ALA A 64 -4.67 -3.87 -3.59
N SER A 65 -3.88 -4.54 -4.44
CA SER A 65 -4.34 -5.20 -5.67
C SER A 65 -4.95 -6.59 -5.47
N LEU A 66 -4.93 -7.15 -4.25
CA LEU A 66 -5.50 -8.46 -3.98
C LEU A 66 -6.99 -8.33 -3.62
N ASP A 67 -7.84 -9.15 -4.25
CA ASP A 67 -9.28 -9.24 -3.90
C ASP A 67 -9.51 -9.79 -2.49
N LYS A 68 -8.51 -10.52 -1.95
CA LYS A 68 -8.52 -11.05 -0.60
C LYS A 68 -7.13 -10.95 0.00
N TYR A 69 -7.06 -10.36 1.20
CA TYR A 69 -5.82 -10.33 1.97
C TYR A 69 -5.44 -11.74 2.41
N GLU A 70 -4.22 -12.18 2.10
CA GLU A 70 -3.75 -13.53 2.40
C GLU A 70 -3.05 -13.66 3.76
N GLY A 71 -2.88 -12.57 4.52
CA GLY A 71 -2.36 -12.67 5.88
C GLY A 71 -0.88 -13.03 5.93
N VAL A 72 0.00 -12.03 5.99
CA VAL A 72 1.40 -12.27 6.36
C VAL A 72 1.52 -12.20 7.88
N GLU A 73 2.24 -13.15 8.48
CA GLU A 73 2.27 -13.35 9.95
C GLU A 73 2.82 -12.14 10.73
N GLN A 74 3.64 -11.30 10.11
CA GLN A 74 3.97 -9.93 10.53
C GLN A 74 4.39 -9.20 9.26
N PRO A 75 3.68 -8.14 8.86
CA PRO A 75 3.57 -6.84 9.56
C PRO A 75 2.15 -6.43 10.01
N LEU A 76 2.02 -5.36 10.81
CA LEU A 76 0.71 -4.71 11.03
C LEU A 76 0.26 -4.10 9.70
N ILE A 77 -0.92 -4.48 9.24
CA ILE A 77 -1.50 -3.96 8.00
C ILE A 77 -2.81 -3.24 8.30
N ILE A 78 -2.86 -1.98 7.89
CA ILE A 78 -4.09 -1.19 7.87
C ILE A 78 -4.61 -1.23 6.44
N TYR A 79 -5.80 -1.81 6.26
CA TYR A 79 -6.48 -1.95 4.98
C TYR A 79 -7.80 -1.18 5.02
N HIS A 80 -8.10 -0.44 3.95
CA HIS A 80 -9.41 0.17 3.79
C HIS A 80 -9.80 0.32 2.33
N LYS A 81 -11.07 0.03 2.07
CA LYS A 81 -11.70 0.15 0.75
C LYS A 81 -12.80 1.20 0.85
N TRP A 82 -12.76 2.22 0.00
CA TRP A 82 -13.78 3.24 -0.12
C TRP A 82 -14.51 3.12 -1.44
N ASN A 83 -15.81 3.37 -1.40
CA ASN A 83 -16.62 3.64 -2.57
C ASN A 83 -16.85 5.13 -2.67
N PHE A 84 -16.38 5.75 -3.74
CA PHE A 84 -16.60 7.17 -3.99
C PHE A 84 -18.04 7.41 -4.42
N PRO A 85 -18.66 8.51 -3.95
CA PRO A 85 -19.91 8.93 -4.57
C PRO A 85 -19.63 9.26 -6.03
N GLU A 86 -20.57 8.90 -6.91
CA GLU A 86 -20.43 9.06 -8.37
C GLU A 86 -20.09 10.50 -8.78
N SER A 87 -20.57 11.49 -8.00
CA SER A 87 -20.27 12.91 -8.14
C SER A 87 -18.78 13.27 -8.01
N HIS A 88 -17.95 12.38 -7.47
CA HIS A 88 -16.52 12.64 -7.21
C HIS A 88 -15.57 11.78 -8.05
N LYS A 89 -16.08 10.99 -9.01
CA LYS A 89 -15.27 10.07 -9.83
C LYS A 89 -14.11 10.77 -10.58
N ASN A 90 -14.31 12.02 -10.99
CA ASN A 90 -13.31 12.80 -11.73
C ASN A 90 -12.41 13.69 -10.85
N ASN A 91 -12.66 13.76 -9.54
CA ASN A 91 -11.97 14.65 -8.59
C ASN A 91 -11.07 13.87 -7.61
N GLN A 92 -10.58 12.70 -8.03
CA GLN A 92 -9.79 11.79 -7.19
C GLN A 92 -8.60 12.51 -6.54
N SER A 93 -7.84 13.32 -7.30
CA SER A 93 -6.70 14.10 -6.79
C SER A 93 -7.04 15.03 -5.61
N VAL A 94 -8.25 15.59 -5.59
CA VAL A 94 -8.73 16.50 -4.54
C VAL A 94 -9.20 15.71 -3.31
N MET A 95 -9.83 14.55 -3.53
CA MET A 95 -10.46 13.78 -2.46
C MET A 95 -9.48 12.83 -1.75
N LEU A 96 -8.38 12.46 -2.41
CA LEU A 96 -7.38 11.55 -1.86
C LEU A 96 -6.75 12.01 -0.54
N PRO A 97 -6.28 13.26 -0.38
CA PRO A 97 -5.77 13.73 0.90
C PRO A 97 -6.80 13.63 2.03
N TYR A 98 -8.07 13.89 1.72
CA TYR A 98 -9.18 13.74 2.66
C TYR A 98 -9.36 12.27 3.06
N TRP A 99 -9.35 11.32 2.12
CA TRP A 99 -9.51 9.90 2.44
C TRP A 99 -8.32 9.28 3.15
N VAL A 100 -7.09 9.70 2.81
CA VAL A 100 -5.90 9.33 3.59
C VAL A 100 -6.02 9.83 5.03
N SER A 101 -6.53 11.05 5.22
CA SER A 101 -6.81 11.58 6.56
C SER A 101 -7.87 10.77 7.29
N GLU A 102 -8.94 10.33 6.60
CA GLU A 102 -9.97 9.49 7.18
C GLU A 102 -9.48 8.08 7.58
N LEU A 103 -8.61 7.47 6.75
CA LEU A 103 -7.93 6.22 7.07
C LEU A 103 -7.22 6.35 8.41
N LEU A 104 -6.36 7.37 8.49
CA LEU A 104 -5.47 7.55 9.62
C LEU A 104 -6.25 8.06 10.83
N ARG A 105 -7.36 8.78 10.67
CA ARG A 105 -8.28 9.07 11.77
C ARG A 105 -8.91 7.80 12.34
N LYS A 106 -9.32 6.87 11.48
CA LYS A 106 -9.94 5.60 11.89
C LYS A 106 -8.96 4.66 12.57
N TYR A 107 -7.74 4.56 12.04
CA TYR A 107 -6.75 3.57 12.47
C TYR A 107 -5.55 4.17 13.22
N GLY A 108 -5.48 5.49 13.39
CA GLY A 108 -4.32 6.19 13.95
C GLY A 108 -3.99 5.80 15.38
N LYS A 109 -4.99 5.40 16.18
CA LYS A 109 -4.78 4.85 17.53
C LYS A 109 -3.94 3.56 17.54
N TRP A 110 -3.94 2.80 16.44
CA TRP A 110 -3.13 1.59 16.28
C TRP A 110 -1.68 1.93 15.91
N VAL A 111 -1.47 3.11 15.34
CA VAL A 111 -0.19 3.61 14.86
C VAL A 111 0.54 4.44 15.93
N GLU A 112 -0.22 5.13 16.78
CA GLU A 112 0.27 6.01 17.86
C GLU A 112 1.30 5.32 18.77
N PHE A 113 1.08 4.03 19.09
CA PHE A 113 1.92 3.28 20.02
C PHE A 113 3.06 2.50 19.35
N LEU A 114 3.23 2.63 18.04
CA LEU A 114 4.30 1.91 17.34
C LEU A 114 5.68 2.42 17.80
N PRO A 115 6.66 1.52 17.97
CA PRO A 115 8.01 1.88 18.38
C PRO A 115 8.64 2.96 17.47
N ALA A 116 9.55 3.73 18.04
CA ALA A 116 10.38 4.62 17.23
C ALA A 116 11.17 3.80 16.20
N LYS A 117 11.40 4.38 15.02
CA LYS A 117 12.07 3.74 13.87
C LYS A 117 11.31 2.56 13.27
N THR A 118 10.03 2.34 13.64
CA THR A 118 9.15 1.47 12.85
C THR A 118 9.17 1.95 11.40
N ARG A 119 9.47 1.03 10.49
CA ARG A 119 9.47 1.31 9.07
C ARG A 119 8.11 1.03 8.50
N TYR A 120 7.63 1.90 7.62
CA TYR A 120 6.31 1.75 7.04
C TYR A 120 6.27 2.21 5.60
N GLY A 121 5.24 1.78 4.88
CA GLY A 121 4.91 2.30 3.58
C GLY A 121 3.44 2.09 3.27
N CYS A 122 2.85 3.07 2.59
CA CYS A 122 1.44 3.06 2.22
C CYS A 122 1.29 3.18 0.70
N ASN A 123 0.22 2.61 0.16
CA ASN A 123 -0.13 2.71 -1.24
C ASN A 123 -1.62 2.45 -1.46
N GLY A 124 -2.09 2.53 -2.70
CA GLY A 124 -3.44 2.16 -3.05
C GLY A 124 -3.68 2.00 -4.55
N VAL A 125 -4.83 1.44 -4.88
CA VAL A 125 -5.29 1.21 -6.25
C VAL A 125 -6.68 1.78 -6.45
N PHE A 126 -6.91 2.36 -7.63
CA PHE A 126 -8.23 2.80 -8.08
C PHE A 126 -8.80 1.77 -9.03
N ASP A 127 -10.05 1.39 -8.79
CA ASP A 127 -10.83 0.71 -9.82
C ASP A 127 -11.09 1.71 -10.95
N LEU A 128 -10.59 1.41 -12.15
CA LEU A 128 -10.75 2.25 -13.34
C LEU A 128 -12.20 2.22 -13.86
N ASN A 129 -12.95 1.16 -13.53
CA ASN A 129 -14.32 0.96 -13.96
C ASN A 129 -15.33 1.43 -12.90
N GLY A 130 -14.99 1.28 -11.62
CA GLY A 130 -15.81 1.63 -10.48
C GLY A 130 -15.45 2.96 -9.82
N PRO A 131 -16.16 3.34 -8.76
CA PRO A 131 -15.79 4.43 -7.88
C PRO A 131 -14.87 3.96 -6.74
N GLU A 132 -14.29 2.77 -6.82
CA GLU A 132 -13.64 2.16 -5.69
C GLU A 132 -12.16 2.55 -5.58
N PHE A 133 -11.70 2.76 -4.34
CA PHE A 133 -10.29 2.90 -4.02
C PHE A 133 -9.94 2.06 -2.81
N THR A 134 -8.86 1.30 -2.96
CA THR A 134 -8.29 0.51 -1.87
C THR A 134 -6.97 1.15 -1.46
N ALA A 135 -6.84 1.52 -0.18
CA ALA A 135 -5.56 1.91 0.41
C ALA A 135 -5.09 0.88 1.42
N VAL A 136 -3.79 0.67 1.43
CA VAL A 136 -3.09 -0.19 2.37
C VAL A 136 -1.89 0.54 2.95
N CYS A 137 -1.69 0.43 4.24
CA CYS A 137 -0.48 0.83 4.95
C CYS A 137 0.11 -0.39 5.64
N VAL A 138 1.41 -0.59 5.47
CA VAL A 138 2.15 -1.72 6.03
C VAL A 138 3.19 -1.18 7.01
N TYR A 139 3.15 -1.66 8.26
CA TYR A 139 4.02 -1.24 9.34
C TYR A 139 4.86 -2.41 9.84
N ASN A 140 6.16 -2.34 9.59
CA ASN A 140 7.12 -3.33 10.02
C ASN A 140 7.65 -2.98 11.42
N VAL A 141 6.97 -3.55 12.42
CA VAL A 141 7.36 -3.44 13.82
C VAL A 141 8.49 -4.45 14.06
N LYS A 142 9.69 -3.94 14.34
CA LYS A 142 10.85 -4.75 14.76
C LYS A 142 11.05 -4.64 16.26
#